data_AF-A0A2M7HV04-F1
#
_entry.id   AF-A0A2M7HV04-F1
#
_cell.length_a   1.000
_cell.length_b   1.000
_cell.length_c   1.000
_cell.angle_alpha   90.00
_cell.angle_beta   90.00
_cell.angle_gamma   90.00
#
_symmetry.space_group_name_H-M   'P 1'
#
loop_
_entity.id
_entity.type
_entity.pdbx_description
1 polymer ?
#
loop_
_entity_poly.entity_id
_entity_poly.type
_entity_poly.pdbx_seq_one_letter_code
_entity_poly.pdbx_strand_id
1 'polypeptide(L)'
;MQLGGCWFDRERGLLTEQAHNESWHLPRAELQVLSLLVDHRGKLVSKHALKTGDGESPPLTDTSLARAVFMIRSFLGPQYEGLIETVKGQGYLLHSAHGQRVKSFHYLGLQSWPWWSVLLVFGFMLAFTVFYLNRIDHSVPTEPLMSTELPLASGQHVRLHLYANSKTNNTLLFELGERLGQGLIACGSSDWSEVYSSLSHDKQVLNITMRGDKLGQSVIRNLKISDFRRPKEFIDVKWLLEVGICG
;
A
#
# COMPACT_ATOMS: atom_id res chain seq x y z
N MET A 1 -15.41 30.18 24.90
CA MET A 1 -16.52 29.34 24.41
C MET A 1 -16.07 27.89 24.38
N GLN A 2 -16.93 26.96 24.82
CA GLN A 2 -16.58 25.54 24.85
C GLN A 2 -16.83 24.85 23.50
N LEU A 3 -15.82 24.14 23.00
CA LEU A 3 -15.80 23.34 21.77
C LEU A 3 -15.31 21.93 22.11
N GLY A 4 -16.25 21.01 22.36
CA GLY A 4 -15.89 19.68 22.86
C GLY A 4 -15.17 19.76 24.21
N GLY A 5 -13.96 19.19 24.29
CA GLY A 5 -13.07 19.24 25.45
C GLY A 5 -12.16 20.47 25.53
N CYS A 6 -12.21 21.35 24.53
CA CYS A 6 -11.40 22.56 24.46
C CYS A 6 -12.20 23.83 24.77
N TRP A 7 -11.55 24.79 25.41
CA TRP A 7 -12.04 26.16 25.59
C TRP A 7 -11.37 27.09 24.59
N PHE A 8 -12.17 27.69 23.72
CA PHE A 8 -11.72 28.70 22.77
C PHE A 8 -11.90 30.10 23.34
N ASP A 9 -10.80 30.84 23.45
CA ASP A 9 -10.75 32.26 23.80
C ASP A 9 -10.46 33.09 22.53
N ARG A 10 -11.49 33.82 22.07
CA ARG A 10 -11.42 34.62 20.86
C ARG A 10 -10.53 35.85 21.01
N GLU A 11 -10.58 36.51 22.17
CA GLU A 11 -9.84 37.75 22.46
C GLU A 11 -8.33 37.47 22.50
N ARG A 12 -7.95 36.33 23.06
CA ARG A 12 -6.54 35.93 23.20
C ARG A 12 -6.03 35.06 22.05
N GLY A 13 -6.92 34.62 21.16
CA GLY A 13 -6.59 33.67 20.09
C GLY A 13 -6.08 32.32 20.61
N LEU A 14 -6.57 31.88 21.77
CA LEU A 14 -6.09 30.67 22.45
C LEU A 14 -7.14 29.56 22.41
N LEU A 15 -6.68 28.33 22.19
CA LEU A 15 -7.45 27.11 22.42
C LEU A 15 -6.82 26.37 23.60
N THR A 16 -7.57 26.12 24.66
CA THR A 16 -7.07 25.47 25.89
C THR A 16 -7.80 24.16 26.13
N GLU A 17 -7.09 23.04 26.18
CA GLU A 17 -7.68 21.75 26.52
C GLU A 17 -7.83 21.61 28.03
N GLN A 18 -9.05 21.33 28.49
CA GLN A 18 -9.35 21.27 29.92
C GLN A 18 -8.80 20.01 30.61
N ALA A 19 -8.59 18.92 29.86
CA ALA A 19 -8.15 17.64 30.41
C ALA A 19 -6.65 17.61 30.75
N HIS A 20 -5.82 18.21 29.90
CA HIS A 20 -4.36 18.21 30.03
C HIS A 20 -3.78 19.59 30.39
N ASN A 21 -4.63 20.62 30.48
CA ASN A 21 -4.25 22.02 30.75
C ASN A 21 -3.21 22.56 29.75
N GLU A 22 -3.23 22.06 28.52
CA GLU A 22 -2.41 22.55 27.42
C GLU A 22 -3.13 23.70 26.70
N SER A 23 -2.37 24.71 26.30
CA SER A 23 -2.90 25.87 25.58
C SER A 23 -2.12 26.12 24.29
N TRP A 24 -2.86 26.32 23.20
CA TRP A 24 -2.30 26.56 21.87
C TRP A 24 -2.74 27.92 21.37
N HIS A 25 -1.76 28.69 20.90
CA HIS A 25 -2.01 29.95 20.21
C HIS A 25 -2.39 29.68 18.76
N LEU A 26 -3.59 30.10 18.36
CA LEU A 26 -4.10 29.94 17.02
C LEU A 26 -3.48 31.01 16.12
N PRO A 27 -2.80 30.63 15.03
CA PRO A 27 -2.38 31.58 14.01
C PRO A 27 -3.60 32.24 13.33
N ARG A 28 -3.34 33.33 12.59
CA ARG A 28 -4.38 34.18 12.01
C ARG A 28 -5.46 33.39 11.24
N ALA A 29 -5.06 32.43 10.41
CA ALA A 29 -5.98 31.69 9.55
C ALA A 29 -6.92 30.79 10.38
N GLU A 30 -6.37 30.08 11.36
CA GLU A 30 -7.10 29.23 12.30
C GLU A 30 -8.06 30.06 13.16
N LEU A 31 -7.59 31.19 13.66
CA LEU A 31 -8.41 32.11 14.46
C LEU A 31 -9.60 32.65 13.66
N GLN A 32 -9.36 33.11 12.43
CA GLN A 32 -10.42 33.62 11.55
C GLN A 32 -11.46 32.54 11.24
N VAL A 33 -11.01 31.36 10.82
CA VAL A 33 -11.89 30.24 10.47
C VAL A 33 -12.70 29.78 11.67
N LEU A 34 -12.06 29.60 12.82
CA LEU A 34 -12.74 29.14 14.02
C LEU A 34 -13.74 30.17 14.55
N SER A 35 -13.38 31.46 14.53
CA SER A 35 -14.26 32.55 14.95
C SER A 35 -15.52 32.60 14.08
N LEU A 36 -15.38 32.53 12.75
CA LEU A 36 -16.53 32.53 11.84
C LEU A 36 -17.41 31.29 11.99
N LEU A 37 -16.82 30.11 12.18
CA LEU A 37 -17.55 28.87 12.42
C LEU A 37 -18.31 28.88 13.75
N VAL A 38 -17.74 29.52 14.77
CA VAL A 38 -18.38 29.73 16.07
C VAL A 38 -19.54 30.72 15.95
N ASP A 39 -19.35 31.83 15.22
CA ASP A 39 -20.40 32.83 14.99
C ASP A 39 -21.59 32.25 14.21
N HIS A 40 -21.33 31.30 13.30
CA HIS A 40 -22.33 30.62 12.48
C HIS A 40 -22.59 29.18 12.91
N ARG A 41 -22.52 28.91 14.22
CA ARG A 41 -22.69 27.56 14.76
C ARG A 41 -23.99 26.90 14.29
N GLY A 42 -23.90 25.62 13.90
CA GLY A 42 -25.02 24.84 13.38
C GLY A 42 -25.48 25.24 11.97
N LYS A 43 -24.81 26.19 11.32
CA LYS A 43 -25.08 26.59 9.94
C LYS A 43 -23.88 26.26 9.06
N LEU A 44 -24.16 25.98 7.79
CA LEU A 44 -23.14 25.77 6.79
C LEU A 44 -22.54 27.11 6.38
N VAL A 45 -21.23 27.27 6.58
CA VAL A 45 -20.48 28.46 6.16
C VAL A 45 -19.74 28.15 4.88
N SER A 46 -19.96 28.97 3.84
CA SER A 46 -19.33 28.75 2.54
C SER A 46 -17.82 28.98 2.59
N LYS A 47 -17.08 28.31 1.69
CA LYS A 47 -15.63 28.54 1.56
C LYS A 47 -15.28 30.00 1.30
N HIS A 48 -16.09 30.68 0.50
CA HIS A 48 -15.89 32.10 0.19
C HIS A 48 -15.99 32.97 1.46
N ALA A 49 -17.03 32.76 2.28
CA ALA A 49 -17.20 33.51 3.53
C ALA A 49 -16.03 33.26 4.50
N LEU A 50 -15.57 32.01 4.62
CA LEU A 50 -14.42 31.66 5.46
C LEU A 50 -13.11 32.28 4.98
N LYS A 51 -12.93 32.41 3.66
CA LYS A 51 -11.73 33.05 3.07
C LYS A 51 -11.74 34.55 3.31
N THR A 52 -12.87 35.21 3.10
CA THR A 52 -13.00 36.67 3.22
C THR A 52 -13.00 37.14 4.67
N GLY A 53 -13.46 36.31 5.62
CA GLY A 53 -13.39 36.69 7.02
C GLY A 53 -14.38 37.79 7.39
N ASP A 54 -13.89 38.71 8.21
CA ASP A 54 -14.51 40.00 8.58
C ASP A 54 -14.33 41.08 7.50
N GLY A 55 -13.55 40.83 6.46
CA GLY A 55 -13.24 41.79 5.40
C GLY A 55 -12.16 42.83 5.76
N GLU A 56 -11.70 42.87 7.02
CA GLU A 56 -10.60 43.73 7.45
C GLU A 56 -9.23 43.11 7.14
N SER A 57 -9.20 41.78 7.08
CA SER A 57 -8.00 40.98 6.83
C SER A 57 -7.89 40.52 5.37
N PRO A 58 -6.66 40.42 4.80
CA PRO A 58 -6.46 39.82 3.49
C PRO A 58 -7.08 38.43 3.37
N PRO A 59 -7.79 38.13 2.26
CA PRO A 59 -8.51 36.88 2.12
C PRO A 59 -7.57 35.67 2.09
N LEU A 60 -8.00 34.56 2.68
CA LEU A 60 -7.24 33.31 2.70
C LEU A 60 -7.27 32.63 1.32
N THR A 61 -6.22 31.87 1.00
CA THR A 61 -6.22 30.93 -0.13
C THR A 61 -6.96 29.65 0.23
N ASP A 62 -7.36 28.85 -0.77
CA ASP A 62 -8.03 27.57 -0.50
C ASP A 62 -7.12 26.57 0.24
N THR A 63 -5.82 26.62 0.00
CA THR A 63 -4.82 25.80 0.70
C THR A 63 -4.67 26.22 2.16
N SER A 64 -4.63 27.53 2.44
CA SER A 64 -4.59 28.05 3.81
C SER A 64 -5.87 27.73 4.59
N LEU A 65 -7.04 27.82 3.96
CA LEU A 65 -8.32 27.45 4.57
C LEU A 65 -8.36 25.96 4.93
N ALA A 66 -7.99 25.08 3.99
CA ALA A 66 -7.96 23.64 4.24
C ALA A 66 -6.99 23.26 5.35
N ARG A 67 -5.80 23.89 5.36
CA ARG A 67 -4.80 23.70 6.43
C ARG A 67 -5.32 24.17 7.78
N ALA A 68 -5.93 25.36 7.85
CA ALA A 68 -6.48 25.89 9.08
C ALA A 68 -7.54 24.95 9.69
N VAL A 69 -8.47 24.43 8.86
CA VAL A 69 -9.47 23.46 9.31
C VAL A 69 -8.83 22.16 9.80
N PHE A 70 -7.82 21.66 9.09
CA PHE A 70 -7.07 20.48 9.51
C PHE A 70 -6.38 20.68 10.86
N MET A 71 -5.71 21.82 11.05
CA MET A 71 -5.02 22.15 12.31
C MET A 71 -6.02 22.24 13.46
N ILE A 72 -7.15 22.94 13.27
CA ILE A 72 -8.21 23.03 14.29
C ILE A 72 -8.71 21.64 14.69
N ARG A 73 -8.98 20.74 13.73
CA ARG A 73 -9.39 19.36 14.05
C ARG A 73 -8.32 18.61 14.83
N SER A 74 -7.04 18.78 14.48
CA SER A 74 -5.94 18.14 15.19
C SER A 74 -5.85 18.61 16.65
N PHE A 75 -6.06 19.90 16.91
CA PHE A 75 -6.08 20.44 18.28
C PHE A 75 -7.29 19.99 19.08
N LEU A 76 -8.45 19.82 18.44
CA LEU A 76 -9.64 19.28 19.10
C LEU A 76 -9.51 17.79 19.44
N GLY A 77 -8.57 17.08 18.80
CA GLY A 77 -8.34 15.65 19.02
C GLY A 77 -9.35 14.73 18.30
N PRO A 78 -9.02 13.43 18.21
CA PRO A 78 -9.78 12.47 17.41
C PRO A 78 -11.23 12.28 17.89
N GLN A 79 -11.49 12.42 19.20
CA GLN A 79 -12.85 12.31 19.74
C GLN A 79 -13.80 13.44 19.27
N TYR A 80 -13.26 14.55 18.78
CA TYR A 80 -14.04 15.71 18.32
C TYR A 80 -13.77 16.09 16.86
N GLU A 81 -13.14 15.19 16.08
CA GLU A 81 -12.83 15.43 14.66
C GLU A 81 -14.09 15.78 13.83
N GLY A 82 -15.22 15.14 14.17
CA GLY A 82 -16.54 15.38 13.56
C GLY A 82 -17.23 16.68 14.00
N LEU A 83 -16.66 17.46 14.93
CA LEU A 83 -17.26 18.73 15.36
C LEU A 83 -17.27 19.75 14.23
N ILE A 84 -16.26 19.71 13.37
CA ILE A 84 -16.21 20.50 12.12
C ILE A 84 -16.39 19.54 10.96
N GLU A 85 -17.51 19.62 10.25
CA GLU A 85 -17.79 18.80 9.08
C GLU A 85 -17.41 19.55 7.79
N THR A 86 -16.79 18.84 6.84
CA THR A 86 -16.56 19.36 5.49
C THR A 86 -17.72 18.93 4.58
N VAL A 87 -18.52 19.87 4.11
CA VAL A 87 -19.55 19.60 3.10
C VAL A 87 -18.95 19.80 1.70
N LYS A 88 -18.77 18.69 0.97
CA LYS A 88 -18.06 18.68 -0.32
C LYS A 88 -18.65 19.71 -1.29
N GLY A 89 -17.80 20.61 -1.77
CA GLY A 89 -18.17 21.65 -2.74
C GLY A 89 -18.91 22.86 -2.17
N GLN A 90 -19.34 22.84 -0.90
CA GLN A 90 -20.16 23.91 -0.33
C GLN A 90 -19.42 24.70 0.76
N GLY A 91 -18.80 24.02 1.73
CA GLY A 91 -18.19 24.72 2.85
C GLY A 91 -17.93 23.84 4.07
N TYR A 92 -18.01 24.46 5.24
CA TYR A 92 -17.75 23.81 6.53
C TYR A 92 -18.87 24.14 7.52
N LEU A 93 -19.19 23.18 8.38
CA LEU A 93 -20.24 23.32 9.40
C LEU A 93 -19.67 22.96 10.76
N LEU A 94 -19.90 23.82 11.76
CA LEU A 94 -19.57 23.54 13.15
C LEU A 94 -20.80 23.02 13.88
N HIS A 95 -20.74 21.79 14.37
CA HIS A 95 -21.80 21.18 15.14
C HIS A 95 -21.95 21.82 16.52
N SER A 96 -23.19 21.89 17.02
CA SER A 96 -23.47 22.31 18.39
C SER A 96 -22.95 21.25 19.38
N ALA A 97 -22.04 21.64 20.28
CA ALA A 97 -21.51 20.78 21.33
C ALA A 97 -22.56 20.37 22.37
N HIS A 98 -23.78 20.89 22.27
CA HIS A 98 -24.96 20.30 22.88
C HIS A 98 -25.65 19.40 21.86
N GLY A 99 -25.49 18.09 22.02
CA GLY A 99 -26.43 17.13 21.43
C GLY A 99 -25.96 16.37 20.20
N GLN A 100 -24.66 16.14 20.02
CA GLN A 100 -24.23 14.82 19.58
C GLN A 100 -23.15 14.34 20.54
N ARG A 101 -23.57 13.66 21.61
CA ARG A 101 -22.85 12.43 21.95
C ARG A 101 -22.65 11.78 20.59
N VAL A 102 -21.39 11.64 20.12
CA VAL A 102 -21.04 10.54 19.18
C VAL A 102 -21.95 9.45 19.64
N LYS A 103 -22.92 9.02 18.81
CA LYS A 103 -23.91 8.03 19.24
C LYS A 103 -23.06 6.98 19.91
N SER A 104 -23.08 6.96 21.25
CA SER A 104 -22.63 5.81 21.97
C SER A 104 -23.49 4.80 21.26
N PHE A 105 -22.84 3.80 20.69
CA PHE A 105 -23.55 2.63 20.31
C PHE A 105 -24.34 2.30 21.59
N HIS A 106 -25.60 2.73 21.61
CA HIS A 106 -26.63 2.08 22.35
C HIS A 106 -26.53 0.73 21.68
N TYR A 107 -25.74 -0.15 22.29
CA TYR A 107 -26.11 -1.53 22.34
C TYR A 107 -27.58 -1.44 22.71
N LEU A 108 -28.45 -1.53 21.69
CA LEU A 108 -29.85 -1.85 21.87
C LEU A 108 -29.80 -2.88 22.97
N GLY A 109 -30.47 -2.58 24.09
CA GLY A 109 -30.34 -3.36 25.31
C GLY A 109 -30.22 -4.81 24.89
N LEU A 110 -29.13 -5.47 25.31
CA LEU A 110 -28.99 -6.91 25.18
C LEU A 110 -30.13 -7.48 26.04
N GLN A 111 -31.33 -7.41 25.48
CA GLN A 111 -32.47 -8.24 25.77
C GLN A 111 -31.87 -9.62 25.72
N SER A 112 -31.77 -10.23 26.89
CA SER A 112 -31.18 -11.54 27.19
C SER A 112 -31.25 -12.44 25.96
N TRP A 113 -30.25 -12.33 25.09
CA TRP A 113 -30.26 -13.10 23.86
C TRP A 113 -29.87 -14.47 24.35
N PRO A 114 -30.77 -15.46 24.27
CA PRO A 114 -30.48 -16.74 24.84
C PRO A 114 -29.19 -17.29 24.24
N TRP A 115 -28.32 -17.86 25.06
CA TRP A 115 -26.93 -18.20 24.71
C TRP A 115 -26.80 -19.04 23.43
N TRP A 116 -27.86 -19.74 23.01
CA TRP A 116 -27.90 -20.46 21.72
C TRP A 116 -27.71 -19.55 20.50
N SER A 117 -28.14 -18.29 20.57
CA SER A 117 -27.93 -17.29 19.51
C SER A 117 -26.45 -16.91 19.36
N VAL A 118 -25.75 -16.72 20.49
CA VAL A 118 -24.31 -16.42 20.52
C VAL A 118 -23.52 -17.60 19.97
N LEU A 119 -23.88 -18.83 20.35
CA LEU A 119 -23.27 -20.05 19.81
C LEU A 119 -23.51 -20.21 18.30
N LEU A 120 -24.70 -19.87 17.81
CA LEU A 120 -25.01 -19.90 16.37
C LEU A 120 -24.17 -18.89 15.58
N VAL A 121 -24.08 -17.65 16.07
CA VAL A 121 -23.29 -16.60 15.40
C VAL A 121 -21.80 -16.96 15.42
N PHE A 122 -21.28 -17.46 16.54
CA PHE A 122 -19.90 -17.90 16.64
C PHE A 122 -19.62 -19.10 15.71
N GLY A 123 -20.52 -20.09 15.68
CA GLY A 123 -20.42 -21.22 14.77
C GLY A 123 -20.44 -20.79 13.30
N PHE A 124 -21.30 -19.83 12.94
CA PHE A 124 -21.35 -19.28 11.59
C PHE A 124 -20.09 -18.50 11.23
N MET A 125 -19.57 -17.66 12.13
CA MET A 125 -18.29 -16.95 11.94
C MET A 125 -17.12 -17.92 11.77
N LEU A 126 -17.08 -18.99 12.56
CA LEU A 126 -16.02 -19.99 12.48
C LEU A 126 -16.12 -20.80 11.18
N ALA A 127 -17.32 -21.21 10.79
CA ALA A 127 -17.56 -21.88 9.51
C ALA A 127 -17.21 -20.97 8.32
N PHE A 128 -17.57 -19.68 8.37
CA PHE A 128 -17.24 -18.70 7.34
C PHE A 128 -15.72 -18.48 7.25
N THR A 129 -15.05 -18.40 8.39
CA THR A 129 -13.57 -18.25 8.45
C THR A 129 -12.89 -19.48 7.86
N VAL A 130 -13.30 -20.69 8.25
CA VAL A 130 -12.77 -21.94 7.69
C VAL A 130 -13.05 -22.05 6.19
N PHE A 131 -14.26 -21.67 5.75
CA PHE A 131 -14.60 -21.63 4.33
C PHE A 131 -13.72 -20.65 3.57
N TYR A 132 -13.52 -19.44 4.11
CA TYR A 132 -12.70 -18.42 3.49
C TYR A 132 -11.23 -18.85 3.44
N LEU A 133 -10.67 -19.34 4.55
CA LEU A 133 -9.29 -19.84 4.60
C LEU A 133 -9.06 -21.02 3.65
N ASN A 134 -10.03 -21.93 3.50
CA ASN A 134 -9.96 -23.03 2.53
C ASN A 134 -10.16 -22.57 1.07
N ARG A 135 -10.69 -21.37 0.85
CA ARG A 135 -10.90 -20.75 -0.46
C ARG A 135 -9.86 -19.69 -0.80
N ILE A 136 -8.99 -19.32 0.15
CA ILE A 136 -7.76 -18.59 -0.17
C ILE A 136 -6.94 -19.60 -0.94
N ASP A 137 -6.94 -19.44 -2.27
CA ASP A 137 -6.01 -20.15 -3.14
C ASP A 137 -4.61 -19.92 -2.57
N HIS A 138 -4.06 -20.95 -1.93
CA HIS A 138 -2.63 -21.04 -1.78
C HIS A 138 -2.09 -20.93 -3.19
N SER A 139 -1.50 -19.78 -3.53
CA SER A 139 -1.02 -19.46 -4.86
C SER A 139 -0.26 -20.66 -5.39
N VAL A 140 -0.91 -21.45 -6.26
CA VAL A 140 -0.30 -22.66 -6.80
C VAL A 140 0.94 -22.16 -7.53
N PRO A 141 2.14 -22.63 -7.16
CA PRO A 141 3.37 -22.18 -7.80
C PRO A 141 3.19 -22.28 -9.32
N THR A 142 3.48 -21.19 -10.04
CA THR A 142 3.36 -21.21 -11.49
C THR A 142 4.22 -22.34 -12.03
N GLU A 143 3.60 -23.26 -12.75
CA GLU A 143 4.32 -24.37 -13.36
C GLU A 143 5.20 -23.83 -14.51
N PRO A 144 6.46 -24.27 -14.61
CA PRO A 144 7.30 -23.92 -15.74
C PRO A 144 6.72 -24.50 -17.03
N LEU A 145 6.87 -23.78 -18.14
CA LEU A 145 6.52 -24.27 -19.47
C LEU A 145 7.35 -25.52 -19.81
N MET A 146 8.61 -25.54 -19.40
CA MET A 146 9.54 -26.65 -19.58
C MET A 146 10.58 -26.63 -18.48
N SER A 147 10.97 -27.81 -17.99
CA SER A 147 12.07 -27.98 -17.06
C SER A 147 13.01 -29.08 -17.56
N THR A 148 14.31 -28.80 -17.55
CA THR A 148 15.32 -29.74 -18.05
C THR A 148 16.47 -29.80 -17.05
N GLU A 149 16.88 -31.01 -16.69
CA GLU A 149 18.08 -31.22 -15.89
C GLU A 149 19.28 -31.37 -16.82
N LEU A 150 20.28 -30.52 -16.62
CA LEU A 150 21.45 -30.40 -17.47
C LEU A 150 22.69 -30.86 -16.69
N PRO A 151 23.43 -31.89 -17.15
CA PRO A 151 24.70 -32.24 -16.57
C PRO A 151 25.77 -31.23 -17.04
N LEU A 152 26.49 -30.64 -16.09
CA LEU A 152 27.68 -29.82 -16.35
C LEU A 152 28.87 -30.72 -16.64
N ALA A 153 29.93 -30.15 -17.21
CA ALA A 153 31.18 -30.87 -17.46
C ALA A 153 31.84 -31.42 -16.17
N SER A 154 31.58 -30.82 -15.01
CA SER A 154 32.01 -31.35 -13.69
C SER A 154 31.21 -32.55 -13.20
N GLY A 155 30.07 -32.86 -13.83
CA GLY A 155 29.09 -33.84 -13.32
C GLY A 155 28.07 -33.26 -12.34
N GLN A 156 28.14 -31.97 -12.02
CA GLN A 156 27.06 -31.27 -11.32
C GLN A 156 25.81 -31.21 -12.19
N HIS A 157 24.63 -31.28 -11.57
CA HIS A 157 23.37 -31.09 -12.28
C HIS A 157 22.78 -29.71 -11.99
N VAL A 158 22.36 -29.02 -13.05
CA VAL A 158 21.65 -27.74 -12.97
C VAL A 158 20.29 -27.88 -13.64
N ARG A 159 19.24 -27.40 -12.98
CA ARG A 159 17.89 -27.43 -13.52
C ARG A 159 17.56 -26.13 -14.23
N LEU A 160 17.28 -26.19 -15.52
CA LEU A 160 16.83 -25.07 -16.32
C LEU A 160 15.30 -25.08 -16.43
N HIS A 161 14.65 -24.01 -16.00
CA HIS A 161 13.22 -23.79 -16.09
C HIS A 161 12.90 -22.66 -17.08
N LEU A 162 12.00 -22.91 -18.01
CA LEU A 162 11.49 -21.90 -18.94
C LEU A 162 10.09 -21.48 -18.51
N TYR A 163 9.86 -20.17 -18.38
CA TYR A 163 8.58 -19.59 -18.00
C TYR A 163 8.02 -18.70 -19.12
N ALA A 164 6.74 -18.89 -19.43
CA ALA A 164 6.01 -18.10 -20.40
C ALA A 164 4.58 -17.82 -19.91
N ASN A 165 4.02 -16.69 -20.32
CA ASN A 165 2.64 -16.32 -19.99
C ASN A 165 1.60 -17.09 -20.83
N SER A 166 2.02 -17.75 -21.91
CA SER A 166 1.17 -18.58 -22.77
C SER A 166 1.90 -19.87 -23.11
N LYS A 167 1.15 -20.94 -23.41
CA LYS A 167 1.70 -22.19 -23.96
C LYS A 167 1.96 -22.12 -25.47
N THR A 168 1.51 -21.07 -26.15
CA THR A 168 1.63 -20.88 -27.61
C THR A 168 2.71 -19.86 -27.97
N ASN A 169 3.30 -20.00 -29.17
CA ASN A 169 4.26 -19.04 -29.76
C ASN A 169 5.54 -18.77 -28.91
N ASN A 170 6.07 -19.83 -28.29
CA ASN A 170 7.28 -19.77 -27.45
C ASN A 170 8.57 -20.18 -28.16
N THR A 171 8.59 -20.23 -29.50
CA THR A 171 9.75 -20.70 -30.29
C THR A 171 11.05 -20.00 -29.90
N LEU A 172 11.01 -18.67 -29.79
CA LEU A 172 12.18 -17.88 -29.39
C LEU A 172 12.66 -18.21 -27.97
N LEU A 173 11.74 -18.47 -27.03
CA LEU A 173 12.11 -18.85 -25.66
C LEU A 173 12.77 -20.23 -25.65
N PHE A 174 12.27 -21.18 -26.45
CA PHE A 174 12.90 -22.49 -26.60
C PHE A 174 14.28 -22.41 -27.24
N GLU A 175 14.45 -21.64 -28.31
CA GLU A 175 15.77 -21.41 -28.94
C GLU A 175 16.78 -20.81 -27.96
N LEU A 176 16.35 -19.85 -27.14
CA LEU A 176 17.19 -19.26 -26.09
C LEU A 176 17.47 -20.25 -24.95
N GLY A 177 16.47 -21.06 -24.58
CA GLY A 177 16.61 -22.13 -23.60
C GLY A 177 17.64 -23.17 -24.03
N GLU A 178 17.59 -23.63 -25.28
CA GLU A 178 18.56 -24.56 -25.86
C GLU A 178 19.97 -23.97 -25.87
N ARG A 179 20.14 -22.71 -26.30
CA ARG A 179 21.45 -22.04 -26.27
C ARG A 179 22.01 -21.89 -24.86
N LEU A 180 21.16 -21.45 -23.92
CA LEU A 180 21.55 -21.35 -22.52
C LEU A 180 21.91 -22.73 -21.95
N GLY A 181 21.13 -23.76 -22.28
CA GLY A 181 21.37 -25.13 -21.86
C GLY A 181 22.68 -25.69 -22.39
N GLN A 182 22.96 -25.51 -23.69
CA GLN A 182 24.24 -25.88 -24.30
C GLN A 182 25.42 -25.16 -23.66
N GLY A 183 25.27 -23.85 -23.38
CA GLY A 183 26.28 -23.07 -22.68
C GLY A 183 26.54 -23.59 -21.26
N LEU A 184 25.48 -23.90 -20.50
CA LEU A 184 25.57 -24.47 -19.15
C LEU A 184 26.21 -25.87 -19.14
N ILE A 185 25.86 -26.75 -20.08
CA ILE A 185 26.48 -28.08 -20.21
C ILE A 185 27.99 -27.95 -20.43
N ALA A 186 28.41 -26.98 -21.23
CA ALA A 186 29.82 -26.73 -21.50
C ALA A 186 30.59 -26.08 -20.34
N CYS A 187 29.91 -25.67 -19.27
CA CYS A 187 30.55 -25.08 -18.10
C CYS A 187 31.21 -26.15 -17.22
N GLY A 188 32.39 -25.81 -16.68
CA GLY A 188 33.10 -26.62 -15.70
C GLY A 188 32.26 -26.76 -14.44
N SER A 189 32.08 -25.67 -13.70
CA SER A 189 31.29 -25.58 -12.47
C SER A 189 30.33 -24.39 -12.51
N SER A 190 29.35 -24.42 -11.60
CA SER A 190 28.43 -23.32 -11.37
C SER A 190 28.01 -23.28 -9.91
N ASP A 191 28.03 -22.09 -9.32
CA ASP A 191 27.47 -21.84 -7.98
C ASP A 191 25.94 -22.02 -7.93
N TRP A 192 25.28 -22.16 -9.09
CA TRP A 192 23.83 -22.20 -9.23
C TRP A 192 23.34 -23.64 -9.40
N SER A 193 22.23 -23.99 -8.75
CA SER A 193 21.55 -25.29 -8.88
C SER A 193 20.29 -25.19 -9.75
N GLU A 194 19.65 -24.02 -9.78
CA GLU A 194 18.44 -23.76 -10.56
C GLU A 194 18.61 -22.47 -11.36
N VAL A 195 18.27 -22.54 -12.65
CA VAL A 195 18.28 -21.42 -13.58
C VAL A 195 16.88 -21.29 -14.16
N TYR A 196 16.30 -20.11 -14.02
CA TYR A 196 14.95 -19.76 -14.46
C TYR A 196 15.09 -18.74 -15.58
N SER A 197 14.45 -18.99 -16.72
CA SER A 197 14.50 -18.11 -17.88
C SER A 197 13.10 -17.74 -18.33
N SER A 198 12.87 -16.46 -18.63
CA SER A 198 11.63 -15.97 -19.22
C SER A 198 11.89 -14.84 -20.18
N LEU A 199 10.95 -14.60 -21.08
CA LEU A 199 11.01 -13.51 -22.03
C LEU A 199 9.84 -12.55 -21.79
N SER A 200 10.11 -11.25 -21.84
CA SER A 200 9.05 -10.24 -21.78
C SER A 200 8.04 -10.41 -22.91
N HIS A 201 6.82 -9.91 -22.72
CA HIS A 201 5.72 -10.03 -23.68
C HIS A 201 6.07 -9.48 -25.08
N ASP A 202 6.84 -8.39 -25.14
CA ASP A 202 7.35 -7.77 -26.37
C ASP A 202 8.60 -8.45 -26.97
N LYS A 203 9.09 -9.51 -26.31
CA LYS A 203 10.27 -10.28 -26.72
C LYS A 203 11.59 -9.48 -26.74
N GLN A 204 11.67 -8.41 -25.95
CA GLN A 204 12.85 -7.51 -25.90
C GLN A 204 13.78 -7.81 -24.73
N VAL A 205 13.22 -8.22 -23.59
CA VAL A 205 13.95 -8.46 -22.35
C VAL A 205 13.98 -9.94 -22.03
N LEU A 206 15.17 -10.52 -22.00
CA LEU A 206 15.43 -11.86 -21.47
C LEU A 206 15.72 -11.73 -19.97
N ASN A 207 14.92 -12.38 -19.14
CA ASN A 207 15.15 -12.48 -17.70
C ASN A 207 15.73 -13.85 -17.39
N ILE A 208 16.85 -13.86 -16.68
CA ILE A 208 17.45 -15.07 -16.13
C ILE A 208 17.57 -14.89 -14.62
N THR A 209 16.88 -15.72 -13.85
CA THR A 209 17.02 -15.79 -12.39
C THR A 209 17.76 -17.06 -12.06
N MET A 210 18.70 -17.00 -11.13
CA MET A 210 19.49 -18.15 -10.72
C MET A 210 19.39 -18.29 -9.22
N ARG A 211 19.30 -19.53 -8.76
CA ARG A 211 19.29 -19.89 -7.36
C ARG A 211 20.38 -20.94 -7.12
N GLY A 212 21.10 -20.77 -6.02
CA GLY A 212 22.15 -21.68 -5.59
C GLY A 212 22.35 -21.56 -4.09
N ASP A 213 23.43 -22.17 -3.61
CA ASP A 213 23.82 -22.13 -2.21
C ASP A 213 25.28 -21.71 -2.08
N LYS A 214 25.54 -20.73 -1.20
CA LYS A 214 26.89 -20.23 -0.93
C LYS A 214 27.11 -20.15 0.58
N LEU A 215 28.10 -20.88 1.09
CA LEU A 215 28.41 -20.96 2.54
C LEU A 215 27.19 -21.32 3.41
N GLY A 216 26.31 -22.20 2.90
CA GLY A 216 25.10 -22.64 3.60
C GLY A 216 23.92 -21.65 3.55
N GLN A 217 24.03 -20.58 2.76
CA GLN A 217 22.93 -19.63 2.52
C GLN A 217 22.41 -19.75 1.09
N SER A 218 21.08 -19.77 0.94
CA SER A 218 20.45 -19.73 -0.38
C SER A 218 20.64 -18.35 -1.00
N VAL A 219 21.28 -18.31 -2.16
CA VAL A 219 21.57 -17.09 -2.91
C VAL A 219 20.73 -17.05 -4.17
N ILE A 220 20.21 -15.86 -4.49
CA ILE A 220 19.43 -15.61 -5.69
C ILE A 220 20.06 -14.45 -6.45
N ARG A 221 20.20 -14.59 -7.76
CA ARG A 221 20.65 -13.51 -8.65
C ARG A 221 19.76 -13.39 -9.86
N ASN A 222 19.53 -12.16 -10.29
CA ASN A 222 18.69 -11.84 -11.44
C ASN A 222 19.52 -11.10 -12.49
N LEU A 223 19.37 -11.49 -13.74
CA LEU A 223 19.95 -10.87 -14.93
C LEU A 223 18.80 -10.48 -15.85
N LYS A 224 18.76 -9.22 -16.26
CA LYS A 224 17.81 -8.71 -17.23
C LYS A 224 18.57 -8.17 -18.43
N ILE A 225 18.43 -8.82 -19.57
CA ILE A 225 19.15 -8.47 -20.78
C ILE A 225 18.19 -7.86 -21.80
N SER A 226 18.33 -6.56 -22.01
CA SER A 226 17.67 -5.81 -23.07
C SER A 226 18.57 -5.80 -24.31
N ASP A 227 18.42 -6.80 -25.17
CA ASP A 227 19.13 -6.88 -26.44
C ASP A 227 18.14 -7.07 -27.59
N PHE A 228 18.11 -6.12 -28.51
CA PHE A 228 17.18 -6.14 -29.64
C PHE A 228 17.65 -7.03 -30.80
N ARG A 229 18.91 -7.53 -30.77
CA ARG A 229 19.45 -8.43 -31.78
C ARG A 229 18.74 -9.79 -31.74
N ARG A 230 18.48 -10.33 -32.92
CA ARG A 230 17.92 -11.67 -33.13
C ARG A 230 18.74 -12.38 -34.21
N PRO A 231 19.34 -13.55 -33.91
CA PRO A 231 19.30 -14.25 -32.62
C PRO A 231 20.22 -13.61 -31.56
N LYS A 232 20.03 -13.95 -30.28
CA LYS A 232 20.91 -13.49 -29.18
C LYS A 232 22.21 -14.29 -29.18
N GLU A 233 23.11 -13.97 -30.09
CA GLU A 233 24.38 -14.70 -30.30
C GLU A 233 25.39 -14.52 -29.18
N PHE A 234 25.20 -13.52 -28.31
CA PHE A 234 26.08 -13.28 -27.17
C PHE A 234 26.01 -14.39 -26.10
N ILE A 235 25.00 -15.27 -26.12
CA ILE A 235 24.88 -16.36 -25.14
C ILE A 235 25.83 -17.47 -25.53
N ASP A 236 27.07 -17.37 -25.08
CA ASP A 236 28.12 -18.38 -25.21
C ASP A 236 28.82 -18.63 -23.86
N VAL A 237 29.72 -19.61 -23.82
CA VAL A 237 30.46 -19.97 -22.57
C VAL A 237 31.26 -18.78 -22.03
N LYS A 238 31.81 -17.95 -22.91
CA LYS A 238 32.61 -16.79 -22.50
C LYS A 238 31.73 -15.77 -21.78
N TRP A 239 30.57 -15.45 -22.33
CA TRP A 239 29.59 -14.58 -21.69
C TRP A 239 29.08 -15.16 -20.38
N LEU A 240 28.80 -16.47 -20.32
CA LEU A 240 28.37 -17.13 -19.09
C LEU A 240 29.41 -17.02 -17.96
N LEU A 241 30.70 -17.10 -18.29
CA LEU A 241 31.79 -16.83 -17.34
C LEU A 241 31.84 -15.36 -16.94
N GLU A 242 31.78 -14.43 -17.91
CA GLU A 242 31.80 -12.99 -17.66
C GLU A 242 30.67 -12.54 -16.74
N VAL A 243 29.47 -13.09 -16.93
CA VAL A 243 28.32 -12.79 -16.10
C VAL A 243 28.24 -13.67 -14.86
N GLY A 244 29.23 -14.53 -14.57
CA GLY A 244 29.29 -15.35 -13.36
C GLY A 244 28.14 -16.35 -13.21
N ILE A 245 27.63 -16.86 -14.33
CA ILE A 245 26.75 -18.03 -14.37
C ILE A 245 27.60 -19.30 -14.28
N CYS A 246 28.76 -19.28 -14.91
CA CYS A 246 29.76 -20.32 -14.82
C CYS A 246 30.99 -19.81 -14.08
N GLY A 247 31.65 -20.68 -13.32
CA GLY A 247 32.76 -20.32 -12.44
C GLY A 247 33.11 -21.45 -11.49
#